data_AF-A0A9E2YLM4-F1
#
_entry.id   AF-A0A9E2YLM4-F1
#
_cell.length_a   1.000
_cell.length_b   1.000
_cell.length_c   1.000
_cell.angle_alpha   90.00
_cell.angle_beta   90.00
_cell.angle_gamma   90.00
#
_symmetry.space_group_name_H-M   'P 1'
#
loop_
_entity.id
_entity.type
_entity.pdbx_description
1 polymer ?
#
loop_
_entity_poly.entity_id
_entity_poly.type
_entity_poly.pdbx_seq_one_letter_code
_entity_poly.pdbx_strand_id
1 'polypeptide(L)'
;MPTSDTTDRSRPAHIASTLILLVVHAGLFGATFALLGLLVMSTDACASMQCGDSAWIDRAMELATWGGGAVLLVDFAVAGYLLLRRKRAFISPIVGCIAQIVLAVAAVAMELQAGPV
;
A
#
# COMPACT_ATOMS: atom_id res chain seq x y z
N MET A 1 19.42 15.21 39.66
CA MET A 1 19.59 15.73 38.29
C MET A 1 18.62 14.99 37.39
N PRO A 2 17.47 15.57 37.02
CA PRO A 2 16.49 14.86 36.20
C PRO A 2 16.92 14.95 34.73
N THR A 3 17.14 13.79 34.11
CA THR A 3 17.39 13.65 32.67
C THR A 3 16.07 13.85 31.91
N SER A 4 15.64 15.11 31.78
CA SER A 4 14.39 15.47 31.08
C SER A 4 14.52 15.48 29.54
N ASP A 5 15.74 15.38 28.99
CA ASP A 5 15.99 15.47 27.55
C ASP A 5 15.51 14.28 26.70
N THR A 6 15.47 13.07 27.28
CA THR A 6 15.13 11.86 26.51
C THR A 6 13.65 11.73 26.18
N THR A 7 12.78 12.30 27.02
CA THR A 7 11.32 12.20 26.85
C THR A 7 10.79 13.22 25.85
N ASP A 8 11.41 14.40 25.78
CA ASP A 8 10.94 15.48 24.91
C ASP A 8 11.38 15.28 23.46
N ARG A 9 12.58 14.73 23.21
CA ARG A 9 13.07 14.41 21.87
C ARG A 9 12.43 13.15 21.26
N SER A 10 11.96 12.21 22.07
CA SER A 10 11.32 10.98 21.57
C SER A 10 9.94 11.23 20.96
N ARG A 11 9.19 12.21 21.46
CA ARG A 11 7.87 12.59 20.93
C ARG A 11 7.87 13.08 19.46
N PRO A 12 8.66 14.11 19.09
CA PRO A 12 8.71 14.59 17.71
C PRO A 12 9.31 13.54 16.78
N ALA A 13 10.27 12.72 17.26
CA ALA A 13 10.79 11.60 16.49
C ALA A 13 9.69 10.56 16.17
N HIS A 14 8.85 10.20 17.14
CA HIS A 14 7.72 9.29 16.90
C HIS A 14 6.71 9.85 15.89
N ILE A 15 6.42 11.16 15.94
CA ILE A 15 5.53 11.82 14.98
C ILE A 15 6.15 11.81 13.58
N ALA A 16 7.39 12.27 13.46
CA ALA A 16 8.12 12.33 12.18
C ALA A 16 8.18 10.96 11.51
N SER A 17 8.51 9.91 12.26
CA SER A 17 8.54 8.57 11.70
C SER A 17 7.16 8.02 11.33
N THR A 18 6.11 8.34 12.08
CA THR A 18 4.73 7.95 11.71
C THR A 18 4.33 8.62 10.38
N LEU A 19 4.66 9.90 10.22
CA LEU A 19 4.43 10.63 8.97
C LEU A 19 5.24 10.04 7.81
N ILE A 20 6.52 9.75 8.00
CA ILE A 20 7.37 9.12 6.98
C ILE A 20 6.78 7.78 6.56
N LEU A 21 6.36 6.94 7.52
CA LEU A 21 5.74 5.65 7.22
C LEU A 21 4.43 5.80 6.44
N LEU A 22 3.58 6.77 6.78
CA LEU A 22 2.35 7.05 6.03
C LEU A 22 2.64 7.51 4.60
N VAL A 23 3.66 8.37 4.42
CA VAL A 23 4.10 8.80 3.08
C VAL A 23 4.62 7.62 2.27
N VAL A 24 5.40 6.73 2.89
CA VAL A 24 5.89 5.50 2.25
C VAL A 24 4.72 4.59 1.86
N HIS A 25 3.72 4.42 2.73
CA HIS A 25 2.52 3.62 2.43
C HIS A 25 1.74 4.21 1.25
N ALA A 26 1.47 5.52 1.27
CA ALA A 26 0.81 6.21 0.16
C ALA A 26 1.60 6.08 -1.15
N GLY A 27 2.93 6.19 -1.08
CA GLY A 27 3.82 5.97 -2.21
C GLY A 27 3.75 4.53 -2.74
N LEU A 28 3.70 3.54 -1.84
CA LEU A 28 3.51 2.12 -2.20
C LEU A 28 2.19 1.90 -2.93
N PHE A 29 1.09 2.47 -2.44
CA PHE A 29 -0.21 2.42 -3.11
C PHE A 29 -0.14 3.00 -4.53
N GLY A 30 0.42 4.20 -4.67
CA GLY A 30 0.58 4.84 -5.99
C GLY A 30 1.45 4.03 -6.93
N ALA A 31 2.55 3.44 -6.44
CA ALA A 31 3.42 2.58 -7.23
C ALA A 31 2.71 1.30 -7.68
N THR A 32 1.91 0.65 -6.83
CA THR A 32 1.09 -0.51 -7.21
C THR A 32 0.11 -0.16 -8.31
N PHE A 33 -0.59 0.97 -8.18
CA PHE A 33 -1.55 1.41 -9.19
C PHE A 33 -0.88 1.72 -10.54
N ALA A 34 0.27 2.40 -10.51
CA ALA A 34 1.05 2.69 -11.72
C ALA A 34 1.61 1.42 -12.39
N LEU A 35 2.07 0.45 -11.59
CA LEU A 35 2.57 -0.84 -12.09
C LEU A 35 1.48 -1.63 -12.82
N LEU A 36 0.29 -1.75 -12.21
CA LEU A 36 -0.85 -2.44 -12.84
C LEU A 36 -1.30 -1.70 -14.11
N GLY A 37 -1.35 -0.37 -14.08
CA GLY A 37 -1.66 0.41 -15.29
C GLY A 37 -0.66 0.18 -16.43
N LEU A 38 0.64 0.09 -16.11
CA LEU A 38 1.67 -0.26 -17.09
C LEU A 38 1.55 -1.69 -17.60
N LEU A 39 1.23 -2.64 -16.72
CA LEU A 39 0.99 -4.03 -17.09
C LEU A 39 -0.18 -4.10 -18.06
N VAL A 40 -1.33 -3.51 -17.74
CA VAL A 40 -2.50 -3.42 -18.63
C VAL A 40 -2.13 -2.83 -20.01
N MET A 41 -1.42 -1.70 -20.04
CA MET A 41 -0.98 -1.06 -21.30
C MET A 41 -0.01 -1.93 -22.10
N SER A 42 0.92 -2.61 -21.42
CA SER A 42 1.82 -3.57 -22.07
C SER A 42 1.07 -4.79 -22.56
N THR A 43 -0.06 -5.11 -21.92
CA THR A 43 -0.91 -6.22 -22.27
C THR A 43 -1.97 -5.93 -23.34
N ASP A 44 -1.95 -4.78 -24.02
CA ASP A 44 -2.89 -4.51 -25.12
C ASP A 44 -2.43 -5.14 -26.47
N ALA A 45 -1.29 -5.85 -26.50
CA ALA A 45 -0.70 -6.42 -27.71
C ALA A 45 -1.31 -7.77 -28.15
N CYS A 46 -2.59 -7.99 -27.88
CA CYS A 46 -3.28 -9.25 -28.14
C CYS A 46 -3.69 -9.44 -29.62
N ALA A 47 -2.76 -9.22 -30.54
CA ALA A 47 -2.99 -9.35 -31.98
C ALA A 47 -2.66 -10.74 -32.55
N SER A 48 -1.96 -11.62 -31.79
CA SER A 48 -1.49 -12.91 -32.34
C SER A 48 -1.57 -14.14 -31.43
N MET A 49 -1.95 -14.02 -30.15
CA MET A 49 -2.16 -15.18 -29.26
C MET A 49 -3.52 -15.13 -28.54
N GLN A 50 -3.95 -16.29 -28.05
CA GLN A 50 -5.21 -16.46 -27.31
C GLN A 50 -5.09 -15.76 -25.95
N CYS A 51 -5.64 -14.55 -25.81
CA CYS A 51 -5.66 -13.83 -24.54
C CYS A 51 -6.35 -14.67 -23.45
N GLY A 52 -5.83 -14.65 -22.22
CA GLY A 52 -6.54 -15.22 -21.09
C GLY A 52 -7.75 -14.36 -20.67
N ASP A 53 -8.49 -14.89 -19.70
CA ASP A 53 -9.78 -14.35 -19.28
C ASP A 53 -9.65 -12.94 -18.68
N SER A 54 -10.21 -11.93 -19.36
CA SER A 54 -10.16 -10.52 -18.97
C SER A 54 -10.76 -10.24 -17.59
N ALA A 55 -11.57 -11.17 -17.07
CA ALA A 55 -12.11 -11.10 -15.73
C ALA A 55 -11.01 -11.03 -14.65
N TRP A 56 -9.82 -11.61 -14.88
CA TRP A 56 -8.70 -11.52 -13.93
C TRP A 56 -8.07 -10.13 -13.87
N ILE A 57 -8.06 -9.38 -14.97
CA ILE A 57 -7.59 -7.99 -15.01
C ILE A 57 -8.54 -7.08 -14.25
N ASP A 58 -9.85 -7.21 -14.48
CA ASP A 58 -10.86 -6.45 -13.74
C ASP A 58 -10.78 -6.73 -12.23
N ARG A 59 -10.62 -8.01 -11.86
CA ARG A 59 -10.42 -8.43 -10.46
C ARG A 59 -9.15 -7.84 -9.87
N ALA A 60 -8.03 -7.86 -10.59
CA ALA A 60 -6.76 -7.31 -10.12
C ALA A 60 -6.85 -5.79 -9.89
N MET A 61 -7.50 -5.09 -10.81
CA MET A 61 -7.69 -3.64 -10.75
C MET A 61 -8.67 -3.26 -9.63
N GLU A 62 -9.77 -3.99 -9.43
CA GLU A 62 -10.65 -3.80 -8.27
C GLU A 62 -9.93 -4.09 -6.95
N LEU A 63 -9.15 -5.17 -6.85
CA LEU A 63 -8.43 -5.55 -5.63
C LEU A 63 -7.39 -4.48 -5.25
N ALA A 64 -6.66 -3.98 -6.24
CA ALA A 64 -5.67 -2.93 -6.03
C ALA A 64 -6.31 -1.60 -5.64
N THR A 65 -7.38 -1.21 -6.32
CA THR A 65 -8.04 0.09 -6.09
C THR A 65 -8.83 0.10 -4.79
N TRP A 66 -9.74 -0.86 -4.61
CA TRP A 66 -10.60 -0.92 -3.43
C TRP A 66 -9.91 -1.54 -2.23
N GLY A 67 -9.20 -2.66 -2.43
CA GLY A 67 -8.47 -3.33 -1.36
C GLY A 67 -7.28 -2.49 -0.86
N GLY A 68 -6.43 -2.04 -1.78
CA GLY A 68 -5.29 -1.16 -1.45
C GLY A 68 -5.73 0.19 -0.88
N GLY A 69 -6.81 0.78 -1.41
CA GLY A 69 -7.38 2.02 -0.90
C GLY A 69 -7.98 1.87 0.51
N ALA A 70 -8.70 0.78 0.77
CA ALA A 70 -9.26 0.50 2.09
C ALA A 70 -8.16 0.29 3.15
N VAL A 71 -7.09 -0.45 2.81
CA VAL A 71 -5.95 -0.67 3.70
C VAL A 71 -5.26 0.65 4.04
N LEU A 72 -5.03 1.52 3.05
CA LEU A 72 -4.45 2.84 3.26
C LEU A 72 -5.33 3.71 4.17
N LEU A 73 -6.65 3.71 3.95
CA LEU A 73 -7.61 4.48 4.76
C LEU A 73 -7.63 4.01 6.21
N VAL A 74 -7.67 2.69 6.43
CA VAL A 74 -7.65 2.11 7.78
C VAL A 74 -6.35 2.46 8.48
N ASP A 75 -5.21 2.33 7.81
CA ASP A 75 -3.91 2.66 8.40
C ASP A 75 -3.81 4.15 8.76
N PHE A 76 -4.28 5.04 7.88
CA PHE A 76 -4.33 6.47 8.15
C PHE A 76 -5.23 6.80 9.36
N ALA A 77 -6.42 6.19 9.42
CA ALA A 77 -7.36 6.39 10.53
C ALA A 77 -6.79 5.88 11.87
N VAL A 78 -6.17 4.70 11.87
CA VAL A 78 -5.56 4.10 13.07
C VAL A 78 -4.34 4.91 13.51
N ALA A 79 -3.46 5.31 12.59
CA ALA A 79 -2.31 6.15 12.89
C ALA A 79 -2.75 7.50 13.48
N GLY A 80 -3.74 8.16 12.87
CA GLY A 80 -4.33 9.40 13.38
C GLY A 80 -4.93 9.23 14.77
N TYR A 81 -5.70 8.17 14.99
CA TYR A 81 -6.29 7.86 16.30
C TYR A 81 -5.22 7.63 17.38
N LEU A 82 -4.17 6.87 17.08
CA LEU A 82 -3.08 6.59 18.02
C LEU A 82 -2.25 7.86 18.34
N LEU A 83 -2.02 8.71 17.34
CA LEU A 83 -1.39 10.03 17.54
C LEU A 83 -2.24 10.93 18.44
N LEU A 84 -3.55 11.02 18.20
CA LEU A 84 -4.49 11.76 19.05
C LEU A 84 -4.51 11.22 20.50
N ARG A 85 -4.40 9.91 20.66
CA ARG A 85 -4.33 9.23 21.97
C ARG A 85 -2.95 9.30 22.62
N ARG A 86 -1.94 9.96 22.01
CA ARG A 86 -0.53 9.99 22.46
C ARG A 86 0.07 8.59 22.68
N LYS A 87 -0.43 7.57 21.98
CA LYS A 87 0.08 6.20 22.03
C LYS A 87 1.10 5.98 20.92
N ARG A 88 2.00 5.00 21.07
CA ARG A 88 3.00 4.65 20.05
C ARG A 88 2.28 4.17 18.78
N ALA A 89 2.28 4.99 17.74
CA ALA A 89 1.57 4.75 16.48
C ALA A 89 2.38 3.92 15.46
N PHE A 90 3.61 3.53 15.78
CA PHE A 90 4.59 3.02 14.82
C PHE A 90 4.29 1.62 14.25
N ILE A 91 3.55 0.78 14.98
CA ILE A 91 3.29 -0.60 14.56
C ILE A 91 2.21 -0.65 13.46
N SER A 92 1.23 0.26 13.50
CA SER A 92 0.12 0.27 12.52
C SER A 92 0.62 0.44 11.08
N PRO A 93 1.44 1.46 10.76
CA PRO A 93 1.89 1.67 9.39
C PRO A 93 2.73 0.55 8.82
N ILE A 94 3.47 -0.17 9.69
CA ILE A 94 4.25 -1.33 9.26
C ILE A 94 3.32 -2.46 8.82
N VAL A 95 2.25 -2.73 9.60
CA VAL A 95 1.25 -3.74 9.23
C VAL A 95 0.51 -3.34 7.95
N GLY A 96 0.16 -2.06 7.82
CA GLY A 96 -0.42 -1.49 6.60
C GLY A 96 0.47 -1.72 5.38
N CYS A 97 1.75 -1.37 5.45
CA CYS A 97 2.70 -1.60 4.37
C CYS A 97 2.83 -3.09 4.01
N ILE A 98 2.88 -3.99 4.99
CA ILE A 98 2.96 -5.43 4.72
C ILE A 98 1.69 -5.92 4.00
N ALA A 99 0.51 -5.49 4.46
CA ALA A 99 -0.75 -5.81 3.79
C ALA A 99 -0.78 -5.28 2.34
N GLN A 100 -0.29 -4.05 2.13
CA GLN A 100 -0.18 -3.45 0.80
C GLN A 100 0.73 -4.26 -0.14
N ILE A 101 1.88 -4.73 0.36
CA ILE A 101 2.81 -5.57 -0.40
C ILE A 101 2.15 -6.90 -0.78
N VAL A 102 1.43 -7.53 0.16
CA VAL A 102 0.71 -8.78 -0.11
C VAL A 102 -0.36 -8.58 -1.18
N LEU A 103 -1.13 -7.49 -1.09
CA LEU A 103 -2.13 -7.15 -2.10
C LEU A 103 -1.51 -6.88 -3.47
N ALA A 104 -0.38 -6.16 -3.51
CA ALA A 104 0.34 -5.89 -4.76
C ALA A 104 0.85 -7.18 -5.41
N VAL A 105 1.44 -8.09 -4.63
CA VAL A 105 1.89 -9.40 -5.12
C VAL A 105 0.71 -10.22 -5.63
N ALA A 106 -0.43 -10.21 -4.94
CA ALA A 106 -1.63 -10.90 -5.37
C ALA A 106 -2.18 -10.34 -6.69
N ALA A 107 -2.24 -9.01 -6.84
CA ALA A 107 -2.71 -8.36 -8.05
C ALA A 107 -1.79 -8.67 -9.26
N VAL A 108 -0.47 -8.60 -9.08
CA VAL A 108 0.49 -9.00 -10.12
C VAL A 108 0.36 -10.48 -10.47
N ALA A 109 0.19 -11.36 -9.47
CA ALA A 109 -0.02 -12.78 -9.74
C ALA A 109 -1.30 -13.04 -10.54
N MET A 110 -2.38 -12.30 -10.26
CA MET A 110 -3.64 -12.39 -11.02
C MET A 110 -3.46 -11.91 -12.47
N GLU A 111 -2.74 -10.82 -12.71
CA GLU A 111 -2.42 -10.35 -14.07
C GLU A 111 -1.52 -11.35 -14.82
N LEU A 112 -0.53 -11.94 -14.15
CA LEU A 112 0.30 -13.00 -14.76
C LEU A 112 -0.50 -14.27 -15.07
N GLN A 113 -1.53 -14.58 -14.27
CA GLN A 113 -2.44 -15.70 -14.51
C GLN A 113 -3.44 -15.44 -15.65
N ALA A 114 -3.67 -14.18 -16.02
CA ALA A 114 -4.34 -13.83 -17.26
C ALA A 114 -3.52 -14.25 -18.50
N GLY A 115 -2.27 -14.70 -18.33
CA GLY A 115 -1.37 -15.11 -19.42
C GLY A 115 -0.70 -13.93 -20.11
N PRO A 116 0.31 -14.16 -20.96
CA PRO A 116 0.75 -13.14 -21.90
C PRO A 116 -0.40 -12.83 -22.85
N VAL A 117 -0.59 -11.57 -23.14
CA VAL A 117 -1.34 -11.14 -24.33
C VAL A 117 -0.48 -11.25 -25.59
#